data_AF-A0A1V6S619-F1
#
_entry.id   AF-A0A1V6S619-F1
#
_cell.length_a   1.000
_cell.length_b   1.000
_cell.length_c   1.000
_cell.angle_alpha   90.00
_cell.angle_beta   90.00
_cell.angle_gamma   90.00
#
_symmetry.space_group_name_H-M   'P 1'
#
loop_
_entity.id
_entity.type
_entity.pdbx_description
1 polymer ?
#
loop_
_entity_poly.entity_id
_entity_poly.type
_entity_poly.pdbx_seq_one_letter_code
_entity_poly.pdbx_strand_id
1 'polypeptide(L)'
;MLIIFHLKAYCWPDSPEDNVSAGYFWTDLLNGIEFHPRFGKLWDIKHFHSTRAGGVIIWNVVDISFAAAQYYSLGYLTNSMVLAVLLRLLVVLDFFANEKWFIGTLDIAYEHFGFYYIYGYSAFMPVIYTLQAQYLYRHPKSLSTSGVVFIVLVWTIGWILTFWANYHKDIARESQGQCTIWGSKAKYIECSYTLACGKVQSSKLLYS
;
A
#
# COMPACT_ATOMS: atom_id res chain seq x y z
N MET A 1 6.76 2.58 -20.72
CA MET A 1 5.50 2.33 -19.99
C MET A 1 4.61 3.56 -19.94
N LEU A 2 5.08 4.69 -19.41
CA LEU A 2 4.26 5.92 -19.24
C LEU A 2 3.66 6.48 -20.52
N ILE A 3 4.47 6.64 -21.57
CA ILE A 3 4.00 7.13 -22.87
C ILE A 3 2.94 6.19 -23.47
N ILE A 4 3.04 4.88 -23.22
CA ILE A 4 2.06 3.91 -23.71
C ILE A 4 0.71 4.14 -23.03
N PHE A 5 0.68 4.32 -21.71
CA PHE A 5 -0.57 4.59 -20.97
C PHE A 5 -1.13 5.97 -21.26
N HIS A 6 -0.26 6.95 -21.47
CA HIS A 6 -0.68 8.28 -21.89
C HIS A 6 -1.35 8.25 -23.28
N LEU A 7 -0.76 7.56 -24.26
CA LEU A 7 -1.37 7.37 -25.58
C LEU A 7 -2.63 6.52 -25.52
N LYS A 8 -2.63 5.44 -24.74
CA LYS A 8 -3.81 4.58 -24.53
C LYS A 8 -4.99 5.40 -24.01
N ALA A 9 -4.77 6.29 -23.06
CA ALA A 9 -5.84 7.12 -22.49
C ALA A 9 -6.55 8.00 -23.54
N TYR A 10 -5.86 8.41 -24.62
CA TYR A 10 -6.47 9.16 -25.72
C TYR A 10 -7.09 8.26 -26.80
N CYS A 11 -6.46 7.13 -27.12
CA CYS A 11 -6.89 6.28 -28.24
C CYS A 11 -7.97 5.26 -27.84
N TRP A 12 -7.81 4.62 -26.68
CA TRP A 12 -8.67 3.53 -26.19
C TRP A 12 -8.78 3.56 -24.65
N PRO A 13 -9.47 4.56 -24.08
CA PRO A 13 -9.77 4.60 -22.66
C PRO A 13 -10.77 3.52 -22.24
N ASP A 14 -10.53 2.87 -21.10
CA ASP A 14 -11.42 1.84 -20.53
C ASP A 14 -12.66 2.45 -19.86
N SER A 15 -12.47 3.59 -19.17
CA SER A 15 -13.54 4.34 -18.47
C SER A 15 -13.46 5.83 -18.84
N PRO A 16 -13.99 6.24 -20.01
CA PRO A 16 -13.89 7.61 -20.49
C PRO A 16 -14.51 8.64 -19.54
N GLU A 17 -15.56 8.27 -18.80
CA GLU A 17 -16.22 9.13 -17.82
C GLU A 17 -15.34 9.54 -16.63
N ASP A 18 -14.35 8.72 -16.26
CA ASP A 18 -13.48 8.95 -15.11
C ASP A 18 -12.14 9.59 -15.49
N ASN A 19 -11.90 9.77 -16.79
CA ASN A 19 -10.66 10.33 -17.30
C ASN A 19 -10.60 11.84 -17.05
N VAL A 20 -9.47 12.30 -16.50
CA VAL A 20 -9.24 13.72 -16.22
C VAL A 20 -7.96 14.15 -16.92
N SER A 21 -8.07 15.11 -17.84
CA SER A 21 -6.93 15.72 -18.52
C SER A 21 -6.95 17.23 -18.25
N ALA A 22 -5.80 17.76 -17.86
CA ALA A 22 -5.56 19.20 -17.71
C ALA A 22 -5.29 19.88 -19.06
N GLY A 23 -5.12 19.11 -20.15
CA GLY A 23 -4.85 19.62 -21.50
C GLY A 23 -3.38 19.98 -21.76
N TYR A 24 -2.50 19.78 -20.77
CA TYR A 24 -1.06 20.01 -20.88
C TYR A 24 -0.30 18.69 -20.78
N PHE A 25 0.50 18.38 -21.80
CA PHE A 25 1.22 17.11 -21.91
C PHE A 25 1.98 16.73 -20.63
N TRP A 26 2.77 17.64 -20.05
CA TRP A 26 3.58 17.33 -18.87
C TRP A 26 2.75 17.07 -17.61
N THR A 27 1.67 17.84 -17.42
CA THR A 27 0.76 17.68 -16.29
C THR A 27 0.03 16.34 -16.39
N ASP A 28 -0.46 16.02 -17.58
CA ASP A 28 -1.21 14.80 -17.85
C ASP A 28 -0.32 13.55 -17.81
N LEU A 29 0.95 13.67 -18.19
CA LEU A 29 1.94 12.60 -18.03
C LEU A 29 2.29 12.39 -16.54
N LEU A 30 2.38 13.48 -15.77
CA LEU A 30 2.70 13.44 -14.34
C LEU A 30 1.59 12.77 -13.53
N ASN A 31 0.37 13.30 -13.66
CA ASN A 31 -0.79 12.90 -12.87
C ASN A 31 -1.46 11.63 -13.45
N GLY A 32 -1.34 11.40 -14.75
CA GLY A 32 -2.09 10.37 -15.44
C GLY A 32 -3.46 10.89 -15.86
N ILE A 33 -3.95 10.38 -16.99
CA ILE A 33 -5.27 10.73 -17.54
C ILE A 33 -6.29 9.67 -17.17
N GLU A 34 -5.89 8.40 -17.31
CA GLU A 34 -6.77 7.26 -17.07
C GLU A 34 -6.74 6.87 -15.60
N PHE A 35 -7.93 6.67 -15.04
CA PHE A 35 -8.09 6.38 -13.62
C PHE A 35 -7.66 4.95 -13.28
N HIS A 36 -8.18 3.99 -14.03
CA HIS A 36 -7.87 2.56 -13.94
C HIS A 36 -7.61 1.98 -15.33
N PRO A 37 -6.38 2.07 -15.86
CA PRO A 37 -6.05 1.43 -17.13
C PRO A 37 -6.09 -0.09 -16.97
N ARG A 38 -6.73 -0.78 -17.92
CA ARG A 38 -6.91 -2.23 -17.89
C ARG A 38 -6.37 -2.91 -19.14
N PHE A 39 -6.02 -4.17 -18.98
CA PHE A 39 -5.85 -5.10 -20.10
C PHE A 39 -7.07 -6.02 -20.14
N GLY A 40 -8.00 -5.75 -21.07
CA GLY A 40 -9.28 -6.42 -21.12
C GLY A 40 -10.14 -6.12 -19.89
N LYS A 41 -11.06 -7.02 -19.53
CA LYS A 41 -12.04 -6.76 -18.47
C LYS A 41 -11.56 -7.06 -17.06
N LEU A 42 -10.54 -7.90 -16.91
CA LEU A 42 -10.19 -8.51 -15.61
C LEU A 42 -8.89 -7.98 -15.03
N TRP A 43 -8.03 -7.36 -15.83
CA TRP A 43 -6.69 -7.01 -15.39
C TRP A 43 -6.55 -5.51 -15.16
N ASP A 44 -6.58 -5.11 -13.89
CA ASP A 44 -6.33 -3.73 -13.47
C ASP A 44 -4.82 -3.49 -13.30
N ILE A 45 -4.28 -2.63 -14.16
CA ILE A 45 -2.83 -2.39 -14.24
C ILE A 45 -2.36 -1.60 -13.03
N LYS A 46 -3.18 -0.67 -12.56
CA LYS A 46 -2.89 0.16 -11.40
C LYS A 46 -2.74 -0.72 -10.16
N HIS A 47 -3.71 -1.60 -9.91
CA HIS A 47 -3.62 -2.57 -8.82
C HIS A 47 -2.44 -3.54 -8.97
N PHE A 48 -2.24 -4.09 -10.16
CA PHE A 48 -1.13 -5.02 -10.41
C PHE A 48 0.25 -4.37 -10.19
N HIS A 49 0.42 -3.14 -10.67
CA HIS A 49 1.66 -2.38 -10.52
C HIS A 49 2.00 -2.13 -9.05
N SER A 50 1.02 -1.71 -8.27
CA SER A 50 1.19 -1.30 -6.88
C SER A 50 1.42 -2.43 -5.90
N THR A 51 0.97 -3.64 -6.25
CA THR A 51 1.03 -4.79 -5.36
C THR A 51 2.04 -5.83 -5.80
N ARG A 52 2.19 -6.05 -7.12
CA ARG A 52 3.06 -7.09 -7.69
C ARG A 52 4.32 -6.48 -8.29
N ALA A 53 4.24 -5.96 -9.52
CA ALA A 53 5.42 -5.69 -10.36
C ALA A 53 6.33 -4.57 -9.84
N GLY A 54 5.75 -3.45 -9.40
CA GLY A 54 6.45 -2.37 -8.72
C GLY A 54 6.14 -2.32 -7.23
N GLY A 55 5.42 -3.31 -6.71
CA GLY A 55 4.69 -3.19 -5.47
C GLY A 55 5.35 -3.81 -4.25
N VAL A 56 4.56 -4.10 -3.22
CA VAL A 56 5.00 -4.65 -1.94
C VAL A 56 5.90 -5.89 -2.03
N ILE A 57 5.81 -6.70 -3.10
CA ILE A 57 6.68 -7.87 -3.30
C ILE A 57 8.14 -7.47 -3.42
N ILE A 58 8.44 -6.39 -4.15
CA ILE A 58 9.82 -6.00 -4.45
C ILE A 58 10.59 -5.65 -3.19
N TRP A 59 9.90 -5.19 -2.14
CA TRP A 59 10.53 -4.85 -0.86
C TRP A 59 11.24 -6.05 -0.25
N ASN A 60 10.59 -7.23 -0.25
CA ASN A 60 11.22 -8.46 0.25
C ASN A 60 12.36 -8.92 -0.65
N VAL A 61 12.21 -8.80 -1.97
CA VAL A 61 13.28 -9.19 -2.91
C VAL A 61 14.54 -8.36 -2.65
N VAL A 62 14.38 -7.04 -2.44
CA VAL A 62 15.49 -6.15 -2.11
C VAL A 62 16.07 -6.47 -0.73
N ASP A 63 15.24 -6.64 0.31
CA ASP A 63 15.69 -6.99 1.66
C ASP A 63 16.47 -8.31 1.68
N ILE A 64 15.97 -9.36 1.00
CA ILE A 64 16.65 -10.66 0.85
C ILE A 64 17.97 -10.50 0.08
N SER A 65 18.01 -9.65 -0.95
CA SER A 65 19.23 -9.39 -1.72
C SER A 65 20.32 -8.77 -0.84
N PHE A 66 19.97 -7.82 0.03
CA PHE A 66 20.93 -7.24 0.99
C PHE A 66 21.33 -8.20 2.11
N ALA A 67 20.42 -9.07 2.56
CA ALA A 67 20.78 -10.15 3.47
C ALA A 67 21.76 -11.13 2.82
N ALA A 68 21.50 -11.58 1.60
CA ALA A 68 22.41 -12.45 0.85
C ALA A 68 23.78 -11.79 0.65
N ALA A 69 23.81 -10.49 0.32
CA ALA A 69 25.05 -9.72 0.22
C ALA A 69 25.79 -9.65 1.58
N GLN A 70 25.09 -9.47 2.70
CA GLN A 70 25.71 -9.48 4.03
C GLN A 70 26.31 -10.85 4.35
N TYR A 71 25.59 -11.93 4.05
CA TYR A 71 26.07 -13.29 4.25
C TYR A 71 27.32 -13.59 3.41
N TYR A 72 27.34 -13.16 2.15
CA TYR A 72 28.50 -13.31 1.29
C TYR A 72 29.74 -12.56 1.82
N SER A 73 29.55 -11.35 2.35
CA SER A 73 30.65 -10.51 2.84
C SER A 73 31.17 -10.91 4.23
N LEU A 74 30.31 -11.38 5.14
CA LEU A 74 30.67 -11.69 6.53
C LEU A 74 30.79 -13.19 6.83
N GLY A 75 30.21 -14.05 6.00
CA GLY A 75 30.04 -15.49 6.26
C GLY A 75 28.89 -15.83 7.21
N TYR A 76 28.17 -14.83 7.74
CA TYR A 76 27.00 -15.00 8.60
C TYR A 76 26.04 -13.80 8.48
N LEU A 77 24.81 -13.97 8.95
CA LEU A 77 23.82 -12.90 9.04
C LEU A 77 23.74 -12.35 10.46
N THR A 78 23.70 -11.02 10.61
CA THR A 78 23.45 -10.42 11.92
C THR A 78 21.99 -10.65 12.34
N ASN A 79 21.74 -10.82 13.65
CA ASN A 79 20.38 -10.99 14.15
C ASN A 79 19.45 -9.82 13.80
N SER A 80 20.00 -8.60 13.71
CA SER A 80 19.30 -7.40 13.25
C SER A 80 18.86 -7.48 11.79
N MET A 81 19.68 -8.05 10.90
CA MET A 81 19.35 -8.22 9.49
C MET A 81 18.22 -9.24 9.36
N VAL A 82 18.35 -10.38 10.04
CA VAL A 82 17.31 -11.41 10.09
C VAL A 82 16.00 -10.81 10.60
N LEU A 83 16.04 -10.04 11.70
CA LEU A 83 14.88 -9.38 12.25
C LEU A 83 14.23 -8.40 11.26
N ALA A 84 15.03 -7.55 10.61
CA ALA A 84 14.51 -6.58 9.63
C ALA A 84 13.79 -7.26 8.45
N VAL A 85 14.41 -8.29 7.88
CA VAL A 85 13.85 -9.06 6.75
C VAL A 85 12.57 -9.80 7.18
N LEU A 86 12.59 -10.46 8.34
CA LEU A 86 11.42 -11.21 8.84
C LEU A 86 10.23 -10.30 9.14
N LEU A 87 10.46 -9.16 9.82
CA LEU A 87 9.38 -8.21 10.12
C LEU A 87 8.82 -7.59 8.83
N ARG A 88 9.65 -7.31 7.82
CA ARG A 88 9.17 -6.88 6.49
C ARG A 88 8.30 -7.95 5.84
N LEU A 89 8.76 -9.20 5.87
CA LEU A 89 8.05 -10.32 5.29
C LEU A 89 6.65 -10.46 5.90
N LEU A 90 6.54 -10.35 7.23
CA LEU A 90 5.24 -10.37 7.93
C LEU A 90 4.31 -9.26 7.46
N VAL A 91 4.82 -8.04 7.25
CA VAL A 91 4.01 -6.92 6.72
C VAL A 91 3.48 -7.23 5.32
N VAL A 92 4.31 -7.83 4.45
CA VAL A 92 3.88 -8.16 3.09
C VAL A 92 2.91 -9.34 3.06
N LEU A 93 3.08 -10.32 3.96
CA LEU A 93 2.12 -11.42 4.10
C LEU A 93 0.77 -10.91 4.64
N ASP A 94 0.78 -10.03 5.64
CA ASP A 94 -0.43 -9.40 6.17
C ASP A 94 -1.16 -8.57 5.11
N PHE A 95 -0.40 -7.84 4.27
CA PHE A 95 -0.95 -7.15 3.11
C PHE A 95 -1.71 -8.11 2.17
N PHE A 96 -1.11 -9.25 1.80
CA PHE A 96 -1.76 -10.20 0.91
C PHE A 96 -2.93 -10.94 1.56
N ALA A 97 -2.87 -11.20 2.86
CA ALA A 97 -3.98 -11.78 3.60
C ALA A 97 -5.20 -10.83 3.62
N ASN A 98 -4.96 -9.52 3.64
CA ASN A 98 -5.99 -8.48 3.72
C ASN A 98 -6.02 -7.57 2.48
N GLU A 99 -5.71 -8.10 1.30
CA GLU A 99 -5.55 -7.33 0.06
C GLU A 99 -6.82 -6.53 -0.31
N LYS A 100 -8.00 -7.00 0.11
CA LYS A 100 -9.27 -6.28 -0.02
C LYS A 100 -9.21 -4.86 0.57
N TRP A 101 -8.53 -4.67 1.71
CA TRP A 101 -8.44 -3.35 2.36
C TRP A 101 -7.66 -2.34 1.51
N PHE A 102 -6.73 -2.82 0.68
CA PHE A 102 -5.94 -1.98 -0.21
C PHE A 102 -6.80 -1.30 -1.27
N ILE A 103 -7.88 -1.95 -1.73
CA ILE A 103 -8.80 -1.38 -2.73
C ILE A 103 -9.47 -0.10 -2.22
N GLY A 104 -9.68 0.02 -0.91
CA GLY A 104 -10.27 1.20 -0.28
C GLY A 104 -9.29 2.31 0.07
N THR A 105 -8.01 2.21 -0.35
CA THR A 105 -7.00 3.24 -0.09
C THR A 105 -7.14 4.43 -1.02
N LEU A 106 -6.58 5.58 -0.61
CA LEU A 106 -6.59 6.81 -1.39
C LEU A 106 -6.00 6.59 -2.79
N ASP A 107 -4.86 5.92 -2.85
CA ASP A 107 -4.11 5.62 -4.06
C ASP A 107 -4.97 4.89 -5.09
N ILE A 108 -5.74 3.88 -4.67
CA ILE A 108 -6.62 3.13 -5.56
C ILE A 108 -7.91 3.91 -5.86
N ALA A 109 -8.54 4.49 -4.84
CA ALA A 109 -9.88 5.06 -4.96
C ALA A 109 -9.93 6.50 -5.50
N TYR A 110 -8.82 7.23 -5.58
CA TYR A 110 -8.83 8.65 -5.95
C TYR A 110 -7.68 9.14 -6.83
N GLU A 111 -6.55 8.43 -6.96
CA GLU A 111 -5.44 8.89 -7.80
C GLU A 111 -5.50 8.33 -9.23
N HIS A 112 -5.06 9.08 -10.24
CA HIS A 112 -4.96 8.58 -11.62
C HIS A 112 -3.65 7.81 -11.85
N PHE A 113 -3.62 6.95 -12.88
CA PHE A 113 -2.43 6.17 -13.20
C PHE A 113 -1.45 6.98 -14.07
N GLY A 114 -0.53 7.70 -13.42
CA GLY A 114 0.49 8.54 -14.06
C GLY A 114 1.93 8.24 -13.64
N PHE A 115 2.85 9.14 -14.01
CA PHE A 115 4.25 9.07 -13.57
C PHE A 115 4.38 9.06 -12.06
N TYR A 116 3.67 9.95 -11.36
CA TYR A 116 3.74 10.06 -9.91
C TYR A 116 3.41 8.71 -9.25
N TYR A 117 2.31 8.09 -9.66
CA TYR A 117 1.88 6.78 -9.18
C TYR A 117 2.91 5.69 -9.46
N ILE A 118 3.35 5.58 -10.73
CA ILE A 118 4.30 4.54 -11.15
C ILE A 118 5.64 4.69 -10.43
N TYR A 119 6.16 5.91 -10.33
CA TYR A 119 7.42 6.23 -9.66
C TYR A 119 7.35 5.96 -8.16
N GLY A 120 6.24 6.34 -7.52
CA GLY A 120 5.97 6.10 -6.11
C GLY A 120 6.16 4.62 -5.76
N TYR A 121 5.43 3.74 -6.46
CA TYR A 121 5.51 2.32 -6.21
C TYR A 121 6.83 1.70 -6.68
N SER A 122 7.31 1.97 -7.89
CA SER A 122 8.47 1.24 -8.44
C SER A 122 9.85 1.71 -7.98
N ALA A 123 10.00 2.98 -7.60
CA ALA A 123 11.31 3.55 -7.31
C ALA A 123 11.37 4.09 -5.88
N PHE A 124 10.41 4.92 -5.49
CA PHE A 124 10.47 5.59 -4.20
C PHE A 124 10.27 4.62 -3.04
N MET A 125 9.17 3.88 -3.01
CA MET A 125 8.87 2.94 -1.93
C MET A 125 9.94 1.85 -1.79
N PRO A 126 10.40 1.15 -2.85
CA PRO A 126 11.37 0.08 -2.72
C PRO A 126 12.70 0.56 -2.17
N VAL A 127 13.13 1.76 -2.54
CA VAL A 127 14.40 2.34 -2.05
C VAL A 127 14.26 2.80 -0.60
N ILE A 128 13.23 3.58 -0.29
CA ILE A 128 13.07 4.16 1.06
C ILE A 128 12.65 3.10 2.07
N TYR A 129 11.75 2.20 1.70
CA TYR A 129 11.17 1.27 2.64
C TYR A 129 12.17 0.17 2.99
N THR A 130 13.17 -0.13 2.16
CA THR A 130 14.19 -1.15 2.43
C THR A 130 15.47 -0.57 3.02
N LEU A 131 15.47 0.72 3.41
CA LEU A 131 16.64 1.41 3.97
C LEU A 131 17.25 0.68 5.16
N GLN A 132 16.45 -0.02 5.96
CA GLN A 132 16.93 -0.76 7.13
C GLN A 132 17.87 -1.90 6.72
N ALA A 133 17.51 -2.72 5.72
CA ALA A 133 18.39 -3.78 5.22
C ALA A 133 19.62 -3.19 4.52
N GLN A 134 19.43 -2.13 3.72
CA GLN A 134 20.54 -1.41 3.08
C GLN A 134 21.55 -0.83 4.08
N TYR A 135 21.06 -0.32 5.20
CA TYR A 135 21.87 0.22 6.28
C TYR A 135 22.61 -0.90 7.02
N LEU A 136 21.91 -1.96 7.41
CA LEU A 136 22.49 -3.09 8.15
C LEU A 136 23.53 -3.86 7.34
N TYR A 137 23.40 -3.88 6.00
CA TYR A 137 24.45 -4.39 5.13
C TYR A 137 25.76 -3.59 5.27
N ARG A 138 25.68 -2.25 5.27
CA ARG A 138 26.86 -1.35 5.37
C ARG A 138 27.38 -1.22 6.80
N HIS A 139 26.50 -1.36 7.78
CA HIS A 139 26.80 -1.26 9.21
C HIS A 139 26.27 -2.50 9.95
N PRO A 140 26.94 -3.66 9.80
CA PRO A 140 26.53 -4.88 10.47
C PRO A 140 26.58 -4.70 11.99
N LYS A 141 25.43 -4.87 12.65
CA LYS A 141 25.31 -4.72 14.10
C LYS A 141 24.49 -5.84 14.69
N SER A 142 25.09 -6.64 15.57
CA SER A 142 24.35 -7.60 16.36
C SER A 142 23.72 -6.92 17.58
N LEU A 143 22.44 -7.14 17.80
CA LEU A 143 21.69 -6.63 18.94
C LEU A 143 21.81 -7.58 20.13
N SER A 144 21.71 -7.05 21.36
CA SER A 144 21.52 -7.89 22.54
C SER A 144 20.16 -8.61 22.47
N THR A 145 20.04 -9.74 23.15
CA THR A 145 18.76 -10.47 23.26
C THR A 145 17.64 -9.58 23.79
N SER A 146 17.93 -8.73 24.78
CA SER A 146 16.97 -7.75 25.30
C SER A 146 16.51 -6.74 24.25
N GLY A 147 17.41 -6.28 23.38
CA GLY A 147 17.08 -5.37 22.29
C GLY A 147 16.19 -6.00 21.24
N VAL A 148 16.45 -7.27 20.88
CA VAL A 148 15.61 -8.03 19.94
C VAL A 148 14.21 -8.21 20.51
N VAL A 149 14.09 -8.65 21.77
CA VAL A 149 12.81 -8.85 22.45
C VAL A 149 12.02 -7.53 22.50
N PHE A 150 12.67 -6.42 22.84
CA PHE A 150 12.02 -5.12 22.88
C PHE A 150 11.46 -4.70 21.51
N ILE A 151 12.25 -4.84 20.43
CA ILE A 151 11.81 -4.49 19.08
C ILE A 151 10.62 -5.35 18.64
N VAL A 152 10.68 -6.66 18.88
CA VAL A 152 9.58 -7.58 18.53
C VAL A 152 8.31 -7.22 19.29
N LEU A 153 8.40 -6.91 20.58
CA LEU A 153 7.25 -6.49 21.38
C LEU A 153 6.61 -5.20 20.85
N VAL A 154 7.41 -4.16 20.62
CA VAL A 154 6.92 -2.89 20.08
C VAL A 154 6.29 -3.07 18.70
N TRP A 155 6.93 -3.84 17.82
CA TRP A 155 6.40 -4.15 16.50
C TRP A 155 5.06 -4.89 16.59
N THR A 156 4.97 -5.89 17.46
CA THR A 156 3.75 -6.72 17.62
C THR A 156 2.60 -5.90 18.16
N ILE A 157 2.83 -5.05 19.16
CA ILE A 157 1.80 -4.15 19.70
C ILE A 157 1.32 -3.19 18.62
N GLY A 158 2.23 -2.57 17.87
CA GLY A 158 1.88 -1.68 16.77
C GLY A 158 1.05 -2.39 15.70
N TRP A 159 1.46 -3.59 15.29
CA TRP A 159 0.73 -4.41 14.33
C TRP A 159 -0.67 -4.76 14.82
N ILE A 160 -0.84 -5.24 16.06
CA ILE A 160 -2.15 -5.58 16.64
C ILE A 160 -3.08 -4.36 16.65
N LEU A 161 -2.58 -3.20 17.07
CA LEU A 161 -3.38 -1.97 17.12
C LEU A 161 -3.85 -1.55 15.73
N THR A 162 -2.96 -1.57 14.73
CA THR A 162 -3.33 -1.25 13.35
C THR A 162 -4.30 -2.27 12.77
N PHE A 163 -4.06 -3.55 13.01
CA PHE A 163 -4.92 -4.64 12.54
C PHE A 163 -6.35 -4.50 13.12
N TRP A 164 -6.49 -4.31 14.43
CA TRP A 164 -7.79 -4.11 15.06
C TRP A 164 -8.51 -2.86 14.57
N ALA A 165 -7.78 -1.75 14.41
CA ALA A 165 -8.37 -0.53 13.89
C ALA A 165 -8.93 -0.71 12.48
N ASN A 166 -8.20 -1.42 11.60
CA ASN A 166 -8.66 -1.72 10.25
C ASN A 166 -9.82 -2.71 10.23
N TYR A 167 -9.74 -3.77 11.02
CA TYR A 167 -10.79 -4.77 11.15
C TYR A 167 -12.12 -4.18 11.63
N HIS A 168 -12.09 -3.34 12.67
CA HIS A 168 -13.30 -2.66 13.16
C HIS A 168 -13.89 -1.72 12.13
N LYS A 169 -13.05 -0.99 11.38
CA LYS A 169 -13.51 -0.13 10.27
C LYS A 169 -14.18 -0.95 9.17
N ASP A 170 -13.63 -2.10 8.81
CA ASP A 170 -14.18 -2.97 7.77
C ASP A 170 -15.54 -3.54 8.19
N ILE A 171 -15.64 -4.14 9.39
CA ILE A 171 -16.91 -4.66 9.91
C ILE A 171 -17.96 -3.56 10.06
N ALA A 172 -17.58 -2.39 10.55
CA ALA A 172 -18.52 -1.28 10.71
C ALA A 172 -19.08 -0.83 9.34
N ARG A 173 -18.27 -0.86 8.28
CA ARG A 173 -18.70 -0.55 6.92
C ARG A 173 -19.62 -1.64 6.36
N GLU A 174 -19.25 -2.90 6.49
CA GLU A 174 -20.05 -4.03 5.99
C GLU A 174 -21.41 -4.15 6.68
N SER A 175 -21.45 -3.94 7.99
CA SER A 175 -22.68 -3.99 8.80
C SER A 175 -23.48 -2.68 8.79
N GLN A 176 -23.05 -1.67 8.03
CA GLN A 176 -23.62 -0.31 8.07
C GLN A 176 -23.76 0.26 9.49
N GLY A 177 -22.80 -0.04 10.37
CA GLY A 177 -22.79 0.39 11.77
C GLY A 177 -23.60 -0.49 12.73
N GLN A 178 -24.24 -1.56 12.25
CA GLN A 178 -24.95 -2.53 13.09
C GLN A 178 -24.00 -3.64 13.58
N CYS A 179 -22.90 -3.25 14.20
CA CYS A 179 -21.94 -4.19 14.79
C CYS A 179 -21.66 -3.86 16.26
N THR A 180 -21.09 -4.84 16.96
CA THR A 180 -20.64 -4.69 18.35
C THR A 180 -19.12 -4.68 18.35
N ILE A 181 -18.53 -3.59 18.83
CA ILE A 181 -17.09 -3.41 18.97
C ILE A 181 -16.77 -3.42 20.47
N TRP A 182 -15.93 -4.37 20.89
CA TRP A 182 -15.52 -4.55 22.29
C TRP A 182 -16.69 -4.61 23.29
N GLY A 183 -17.74 -5.36 22.93
CA GLY A 183 -18.91 -5.57 23.79
C GLY A 183 -19.92 -4.41 23.81
N SER A 184 -19.65 -3.31 23.09
CA SER A 184 -20.56 -2.16 22.96
C SER A 184 -21.03 -1.99 21.52
N LYS A 185 -22.24 -1.43 21.31
CA LYS A 185 -22.71 -1.11 19.96
C LYS A 185 -21.79 -0.05 19.35
N ALA A 186 -21.37 -0.27 18.11
CA ALA A 186 -20.52 0.65 17.37
C ALA A 186 -21.15 2.04 17.31
N LYS A 187 -20.36 3.08 17.58
CA LYS A 187 -20.83 4.46 17.50
C LYS A 187 -20.29 5.12 16.25
N TYR A 188 -21.20 5.71 15.48
CA TYR A 188 -20.87 6.35 14.22
C TYR A 188 -21.54 7.71 14.10
N ILE A 189 -20.91 8.60 13.33
CA ILE A 189 -21.48 9.87 12.89
C ILE A 189 -21.97 9.65 11.47
N GLU A 190 -23.22 9.99 11.20
CA GLU A 190 -23.78 9.97 9.85
C GLU A 190 -23.50 11.30 9.16
N CYS A 191 -22.84 11.24 8.01
CA CYS A 191 -22.47 12.39 7.21
C CYS A 191 -23.09 12.27 5.83
N SER A 192 -23.83 13.29 5.41
CA SER A 192 -24.38 13.39 4.06
C SER A 192 -23.53 14.33 3.21
N TYR A 193 -23.21 13.94 1.97
CA TYR A 193 -22.54 14.79 1.00
C TYR A 193 -23.20 14.68 -0.37
N THR A 194 -23.13 15.75 -1.15
CA THR A 194 -23.72 15.81 -2.50
C THR A 194 -22.62 15.61 -3.53
N LEU A 195 -22.79 14.61 -4.38
CA LEU A 195 -21.92 14.35 -5.51
C LEU A 195 -22.06 15.45 -6.58
N ALA A 196 -21.07 15.59 -7.46
CA ALA A 196 -21.12 16.52 -8.59
C ALA A 196 -22.33 16.28 -9.52
N CYS A 197 -22.87 15.05 -9.56
CA CYS A 197 -24.08 14.68 -10.29
C CYS A 197 -25.40 15.03 -9.56
N GLY A 198 -25.34 15.72 -8.41
CA GLY A 198 -26.49 16.11 -7.61
C GLY A 198 -27.08 15.01 -6.71
N LYS A 199 -26.52 13.79 -6.75
CA LYS A 199 -26.94 12.69 -5.87
C LYS A 199 -26.40 12.89 -4.45
N VAL A 200 -27.28 12.81 -3.45
CA VAL A 200 -26.89 12.83 -2.04
C VAL A 200 -26.50 11.42 -1.62
N GLN A 201 -25.29 11.27 -1.07
CA GLN A 201 -24.82 10.04 -0.46
C GLN A 201 -24.65 10.20 1.05
N SER A 202 -24.95 9.14 1.80
CA SER A 202 -24.71 9.06 3.24
C SER A 202 -23.50 8.16 3.50
N SER A 203 -22.61 8.59 4.39
CA SER A 203 -21.45 7.84 4.86
C SER A 203 -21.45 7.83 6.39
N LYS A 204 -21.01 6.71 6.97
CA LYS A 204 -20.94 6.52 8.42
C LYS A 204 -19.47 6.51 8.86
N LEU A 205 -19.10 7.48 9.70
CA LEU A 205 -17.76 7.61 10.26
C LEU A 205 -17.72 7.01 11.66
N LEU A 206 -16.98 5.91 11.82
CA LEU A 206 -16.77 5.24 13.11
C LEU A 206 -15.87 6.11 14.00
N TYR A 207 -16.28 6.36 15.24
CA TYR A 207 -15.44 7.07 16.23
C TYR A 207 -15.23 6.29 17.54
N SER A 208 -15.98 5.22 17.79
CA SER A 208 -15.70 4.24 18.86
C SER A 208 -16.12 2.84 18.48
#